data_AF-A0A9E3Z897-F1
#
_entry.id   AF-A0A9E3Z897-F1
#
_cell.length_a   1.000
_cell.length_b   1.000
_cell.length_c   1.000
_cell.angle_alpha   90.00
_cell.angle_beta   90.00
_cell.angle_gamma   90.00
#
_symmetry.space_group_name_H-M   'P 1'
#
loop_
_entity.id
_entity.type
_entity.pdbx_description
1 polymer ?
#
loop_
_entity_poly.entity_id
_entity_poly.type
_entity_poly.pdbx_seq_one_letter_code
_entity_poly.pdbx_strand_id
1 'polypeptide(L)'
;MERGVPPLAAGLKGRCPRCGIGPLFAGYLRVSPRCAHCGLNLAAQDSGDGPVAFIILIVGFAILIPALVVEVKVGWPVWLHMAVWLPLTVLLCLALLRPFKAILIALQYRHRRQEFDET
;
A
#
# COMPACT_ATOMS: atom_id res chain seq x y z
N MET A 1 -20.30 12.42 -15.99
CA MET A 1 -19.19 12.85 -15.11
C MET A 1 -19.21 12.02 -13.82
N GLU A 2 -18.96 10.72 -13.92
CA GLU A 2 -18.86 9.82 -12.74
C GLU A 2 -17.51 10.06 -12.05
N ARG A 3 -17.45 11.04 -11.14
CA ARG A 3 -16.30 11.23 -10.26
C ARG A 3 -16.25 10.04 -9.30
N GLY A 4 -15.26 9.17 -9.48
CA GLY A 4 -14.98 8.07 -8.55
C GLY A 4 -14.71 8.59 -7.13
N VAL A 5 -14.64 7.67 -6.17
CA VAL A 5 -14.34 8.00 -4.78
C VAL A 5 -12.92 8.57 -4.63
N PRO A 6 -12.66 9.43 -3.63
CA PRO A 6 -11.32 9.98 -3.43
C PRO A 6 -10.28 8.86 -3.29
N PRO A 7 -9.16 8.90 -4.06
CA PRO A 7 -8.18 7.80 -4.10
C PRO A 7 -7.61 7.44 -2.74
N LEU A 8 -7.42 8.43 -1.87
CA LEU A 8 -6.91 8.21 -0.52
C LEU A 8 -7.91 7.41 0.33
N ALA A 9 -9.21 7.76 0.26
CA ALA A 9 -10.24 7.06 1.03
C ALA A 9 -10.51 5.65 0.49
N ALA A 10 -10.50 5.49 -0.84
CA ALA A 10 -10.64 4.19 -1.49
C ALA A 10 -9.45 3.29 -1.17
N GLY A 11 -8.24 3.83 -1.25
CA GLY A 11 -6.99 3.13 -1.00
C GLY A 11 -6.83 2.71 0.47
N LEU A 12 -7.03 3.63 1.42
CA LEU A 12 -6.98 3.33 2.86
C LEU A 12 -7.99 2.26 3.27
N LYS A 13 -9.19 2.25 2.66
CA LYS A 13 -10.23 1.26 2.94
C LYS A 13 -10.10 -0.03 2.10
N GLY A 14 -9.17 -0.08 1.15
CA GLY A 14 -9.02 -1.21 0.23
C GLY A 14 -10.27 -1.49 -0.61
N ARG A 15 -10.95 -0.44 -1.08
CA ARG A 15 -12.19 -0.52 -1.85
C ARG A 15 -12.02 -0.06 -3.29
N CYS A 16 -12.95 -0.47 -4.14
CA CYS A 16 -12.99 -0.12 -5.55
C CYS A 16 -12.96 1.42 -5.75
N PRO A 17 -12.07 1.96 -6.61
CA PRO A 17 -11.95 3.40 -6.83
C PRO A 17 -13.13 4.02 -7.60
N ARG A 18 -13.93 3.20 -8.30
CA ARG A 18 -15.14 3.65 -9.00
C ARG A 18 -16.35 3.75 -8.07
N CYS A 19 -16.71 2.65 -7.41
CA CYS A 19 -17.94 2.58 -6.61
C CYS A 19 -17.73 2.79 -5.11
N GLY A 20 -16.51 2.61 -4.58
CA GLY A 20 -16.23 2.72 -3.15
C GLY A 20 -16.87 1.65 -2.25
N ILE A 21 -17.45 0.60 -2.85
CA ILE A 21 -18.21 -0.45 -2.14
C ILE A 21 -17.46 -1.78 -2.21
N GLY A 22 -17.20 -2.30 -3.41
CA GLY A 22 -16.59 -3.62 -3.58
C GLY A 22 -15.14 -3.70 -3.10
N PRO A 23 -14.69 -4.86 -2.58
CA PRO A 23 -13.31 -5.05 -2.15
C PRO A 23 -12.34 -4.95 -3.33
N LEU A 24 -11.21 -4.28 -3.12
CA LEU A 24 -10.15 -4.17 -4.12
C LEU A 24 -9.29 -5.45 -4.19
N PHE A 25 -9.11 -6.10 -3.03
CA PHE A 25 -8.24 -7.27 -2.89
C PHE A 25 -9.04 -8.54 -2.62
N ALA A 26 -8.61 -9.65 -3.23
CA ALA A 26 -9.11 -11.01 -2.99
C ALA A 26 -8.27 -11.77 -1.93
N GLY A 27 -7.57 -11.03 -1.06
CA GLY A 27 -6.63 -11.56 -0.07
C GLY A 27 -5.87 -10.42 0.59
N TYR A 28 -4.59 -10.64 0.89
CA TYR A 28 -3.75 -9.60 1.50
C TYR A 28 -3.32 -8.53 0.49
N LEU A 29 -2.61 -8.94 -0.57
CA LEU A 29 -2.09 -8.06 -1.64
C LEU A 29 -2.54 -8.43 -3.05
N ARG A 30 -3.28 -9.53 -3.18
CA ARG A 30 -3.80 -10.02 -4.47
C ARG A 30 -4.99 -9.15 -4.90
N VAL A 31 -4.86 -8.44 -6.02
CA VAL A 31 -5.94 -7.63 -6.59
C VAL A 31 -7.02 -8.54 -7.16
N SER A 32 -8.29 -8.22 -6.91
CA SER A 32 -9.41 -8.93 -7.52
C SER A 32 -9.43 -8.68 -9.03
N PRO A 33 -9.74 -9.67 -9.89
CA PRO A 33 -9.82 -9.42 -11.33
C PRO A 33 -10.90 -8.40 -11.70
N ARG A 34 -12.06 -8.46 -11.04
CA ARG A 34 -13.17 -7.52 -11.24
C ARG A 34 -13.79 -7.09 -9.92
N CYS A 35 -14.39 -5.90 -9.91
CA CYS A 35 -15.20 -5.45 -8.78
C CYS A 35 -16.54 -6.19 -8.77
N ALA A 36 -16.90 -6.80 -7.63
CA ALA A 36 -18.18 -7.51 -7.47
C ALA A 36 -19.43 -6.62 -7.56
N HIS A 37 -19.29 -5.29 -7.37
CA HIS A 37 -20.43 -4.36 -7.38
C HIS A 37 -20.60 -3.63 -8.71
N CYS A 38 -19.53 -3.05 -9.26
CA CYS A 38 -19.61 -2.24 -10.49
C CYS A 38 -18.99 -2.90 -11.73
N GLY A 39 -18.46 -4.13 -11.61
CA GLY A 39 -17.89 -4.87 -12.73
C GLY A 39 -16.56 -4.34 -13.26
N LEU A 40 -16.00 -3.26 -12.68
CA LEU A 40 -14.73 -2.67 -13.12
C LEU A 40 -13.61 -3.72 -13.17
N ASN A 41 -12.86 -3.76 -14.27
CA ASN A 41 -11.65 -4.57 -14.40
C ASN A 41 -10.55 -3.99 -13.50
N LEU A 42 -10.36 -4.61 -12.34
CA LEU A 42 -9.41 -4.17 -11.32
C LEU A 42 -8.01 -4.73 -11.58
N ALA A 43 -7.90 -5.89 -12.24
CA ALA A 43 -6.61 -6.47 -12.62
C ALA A 43 -5.86 -5.61 -13.66
N ALA A 44 -6.58 -5.01 -14.60
CA ALA A 44 -5.99 -4.08 -15.56
C ALA A 44 -5.32 -2.86 -14.89
N GLN A 45 -5.79 -2.49 -13.69
CA GLN A 45 -5.27 -1.38 -12.91
C GLN A 45 -4.15 -1.80 -11.94
N ASP A 46 -3.80 -3.08 -11.85
CA ASP A 46 -2.70 -3.54 -10.98
C ASP A 46 -1.36 -3.27 -11.68
N SER A 47 -0.62 -2.30 -11.15
CA SER A 47 0.73 -1.97 -11.65
C SER A 47 1.85 -2.66 -10.87
N GLY A 48 1.52 -3.75 -10.18
CA GLY A 48 2.48 -4.57 -9.45
C GLY A 48 3.02 -3.88 -8.20
N ASP A 49 4.32 -4.07 -7.97
CA ASP A 49 4.99 -3.77 -6.70
C ASP A 49 5.76 -2.43 -6.69
N GLY A 50 5.38 -1.50 -7.58
CA GLY A 50 5.88 -0.11 -7.58
C GLY A 50 5.91 0.61 -6.21
N PRO A 51 4.98 0.39 -5.25
CA PRO A 51 5.07 1.05 -3.95
C PRO A 51 6.18 0.52 -3.04
N VAL A 52 6.73 -0.68 -3.31
CA VAL A 52 7.71 -1.33 -2.43
C VAL A 52 8.95 -0.44 -2.24
N ALA A 53 9.45 0.18 -3.30
CA ALA A 53 10.61 1.07 -3.21
C ALA A 53 10.38 2.25 -2.26
N PHE A 54 9.21 2.90 -2.34
CA PHE A 54 8.85 4.01 -1.46
C PHE A 54 8.71 3.54 -0.01
N ILE A 55 8.12 2.37 0.22
CA ILE A 55 7.93 1.81 1.56
C ILE A 55 9.29 1.51 2.20
N ILE A 56 10.23 0.90 1.47
CA ILE A 56 11.56 0.58 1.98
C ILE A 56 12.29 1.86 2.40
N LEU A 57 12.24 2.92 1.58
CA LEU A 57 12.87 4.19 1.91
C LEU A 57 12.23 4.81 3.17
N ILE A 58 10.90 4.93 3.21
CA ILE A 58 10.19 5.54 4.34
C ILE A 58 10.42 4.76 5.63
N VAL A 59 10.21 3.44 5.61
CA VAL A 59 10.37 2.57 6.78
C VAL A 59 11.84 2.51 7.20
N GLY A 60 12.77 2.46 6.24
CA GLY A 60 14.20 2.47 6.50
C GLY A 60 14.64 3.70 7.29
N PHE A 61 14.26 4.90 6.85
CA PHE A 61 14.56 6.13 7.61
C PHE A 61 13.85 6.16 8.97
N ALA A 62 12.58 5.75 9.01
CA ALA A 62 11.78 5.74 10.24
C ALA A 62 12.33 4.79 11.32
N ILE A 63 13.02 3.71 10.93
CA ILE A 63 13.62 2.74 11.86
C ILE A 63 15.07 3.06 12.16
N LEU A 64 15.85 3.42 11.14
CA LEU A 64 17.29 3.65 11.29
C LEU A 64 17.59 4.83 12.22
N ILE A 65 16.85 5.94 12.11
CA ILE A 65 17.09 7.13 12.93
C ILE A 65 16.86 6.82 14.43
N PRO A 66 15.72 6.26 14.85
CA PRO A 66 15.53 5.86 16.24
C PRO A 66 16.51 4.79 16.72
N ALA A 67 16.81 3.78 15.88
CA ALA A 67 17.75 2.73 16.24
C ALA A 67 19.14 3.30 16.55
N LEU A 68 19.63 4.23 15.72
CA LEU A 68 20.91 4.91 15.94
C LEU A 68 20.88 5.78 17.20
N VAL A 69 19.78 6.49 17.46
CA VAL A 69 19.63 7.30 18.68
C VAL A 69 19.66 6.43 19.93
N VAL A 70 19.01 5.27 19.91
CA VAL A 70 19.01 4.31 21.02
C VAL A 70 20.40 3.72 21.24
N GLU A 71 21.10 3.35 20.16
CA GLU A 71 22.49 2.87 20.23
C GLU A 71 23.39 3.90 20.91
N VAL A 72 23.37 5.16 20.43
CA VAL A 72 24.27 6.22 20.92
C VAL A 72 23.94 6.67 22.34
N LYS A 73 22.65 6.76 22.71
CA LYS A 73 22.24 7.30 24.02
C LYS A 73 22.13 6.26 25.12
N VAL A 74 21.74 5.04 24.78
CA VAL A 74 21.39 4.00 25.77
C VAL A 74 22.38 2.84 25.74
N GLY A 75 23.03 2.58 24.59
CA GLY A 75 23.98 1.47 24.45
C GLY A 75 23.31 0.12 24.64
N TRP A 76 22.15 -0.08 24.01
CA TRP A 76 21.43 -1.34 24.09
C TRP A 76 22.26 -2.50 23.55
N PRO A 77 22.17 -3.70 24.15
CA PRO A 77 22.85 -4.85 23.61
C PRO A 77 22.28 -5.22 22.24
N VAL A 78 23.13 -5.70 21.33
CA VAL A 78 22.79 -5.99 19.93
C VAL A 78 21.57 -6.91 19.79
N TRP A 79 21.40 -7.89 20.68
CA TRP A 79 20.25 -8.80 20.64
C TRP A 79 18.91 -8.06 20.83
N LEU A 80 18.89 -6.99 21.63
CA LEU A 80 17.68 -6.19 21.88
C LEU A 80 17.36 -5.32 20.66
N HIS A 81 18.38 -4.79 19.98
CA HIS A 81 18.20 -4.14 18.69
C HIS A 81 17.56 -5.10 17.68
N MET A 82 18.09 -6.32 17.56
CA MET A 82 17.52 -7.31 16.66
C MET A 82 16.09 -7.68 17.06
N ALA A 83 15.84 -7.95 18.34
CA ALA A 83 14.53 -8.37 18.83
C ALA A 83 13.44 -7.31 18.67
N VAL A 84 13.78 -6.02 18.64
CA VAL A 84 12.80 -4.92 18.52
C VAL A 84 12.69 -4.42 17.08
N TRP A 85 13.81 -4.07 16.45
CA TRP A 85 13.81 -3.36 15.16
C TRP A 85 13.46 -4.27 13.98
N LEU A 86 13.88 -5.55 13.98
CA LEU A 86 13.52 -6.50 12.91
C LEU A 86 12.00 -6.74 12.84
N PRO A 87 11.31 -7.18 13.91
CA PRO A 87 9.87 -7.40 13.83
C PRO A 87 9.12 -6.11 13.55
N LEU A 88 9.54 -4.98 14.13
CA LEU A 88 8.92 -3.68 13.87
C LEU A 88 9.03 -3.29 12.38
N THR A 89 10.19 -3.49 11.77
CA THR A 89 10.40 -3.24 10.33
C THR A 89 9.49 -4.10 9.48
N VAL A 90 9.40 -5.41 9.75
CA VAL A 90 8.53 -6.33 9.02
C VAL A 90 7.07 -5.91 9.15
N LEU A 91 6.61 -5.61 10.37
CA LEU A 91 5.24 -5.19 10.63
C LEU A 91 4.89 -3.89 9.90
N LEU A 92 5.79 -2.89 9.92
CA LEU A 92 5.58 -1.62 9.23
C LEU A 92 5.53 -1.80 7.72
N CYS A 93 6.46 -2.57 7.13
CA CYS A 93 6.46 -2.86 5.71
C CYS A 93 5.13 -3.51 5.28
N LEU A 94 4.70 -4.55 5.98
CA LEU A 94 3.42 -5.22 5.73
C LEU A 94 2.24 -4.25 5.86
N ALA A 95 2.19 -3.49 6.96
CA ALA A 95 1.11 -2.53 7.22
C ALA A 95 1.01 -1.44 6.15
N LEU A 96 2.13 -0.94 5.61
CA LEU A 96 2.16 0.09 4.58
C LEU A 96 1.91 -0.46 3.17
N LEU A 97 2.30 -1.71 2.88
CA LEU A 97 2.15 -2.32 1.56
C LEU A 97 0.72 -2.28 1.04
N ARG A 98 -0.23 -2.67 1.89
CA ARG A 98 -1.64 -2.76 1.51
C ARG A 98 -2.28 -1.40 1.15
N PRO A 99 -2.20 -0.34 1.99
CA PRO A 99 -2.77 0.96 1.64
C PRO A 99 -2.03 1.63 0.49
N PHE A 100 -0.70 1.53 0.41
CA PHE A 100 0.04 2.14 -0.71
C PHE A 100 -0.32 1.50 -2.06
N LYS A 101 -0.38 0.17 -2.13
CA LYS A 101 -0.81 -0.53 -3.34
C LYS A 101 -2.23 -0.11 -3.74
N ALA A 102 -3.14 -0.04 -2.78
CA ALA A 102 -4.52 0.38 -3.02
C ALA A 102 -4.64 1.83 -3.50
N ILE A 103 -3.87 2.75 -2.93
CA ILE A 103 -3.82 4.16 -3.33
C ILE A 103 -3.28 4.29 -4.74
N LEU A 104 -2.20 3.57 -5.09
CA LEU A 104 -1.65 3.61 -6.45
C LEU A 104 -2.65 3.12 -7.49
N ILE A 105 -3.34 2.00 -7.23
CA ILE A 105 -4.40 1.51 -8.12
C ILE A 105 -5.52 2.56 -8.28
N ALA A 106 -5.92 3.21 -7.18
CA ALA A 106 -6.94 4.26 -7.23
C ALA A 106 -6.47 5.52 -7.98
N LEU A 107 -5.18 5.88 -7.87
CA LEU A 107 -4.57 6.98 -8.60
C LEU A 107 -4.43 6.67 -10.09
N GLN A 108 -4.10 5.42 -10.44
CA GLN A 108 -4.02 4.96 -11.82
C GLN A 108 -5.38 4.97 -12.49
N TYR A 109 -6.40 4.45 -11.81
CA TYR A 109 -7.78 4.58 -12.27
C TYR A 109 -8.20 6.06 -12.47
N ARG A 110 -7.70 6.99 -11.65
CA ARG A 110 -8.04 8.42 -11.80
C ARG A 110 -7.32 9.09 -12.98
N HIS A 111 -6.04 8.78 -13.21
CA HIS A 111 -5.22 9.49 -14.19
C HIS A 111 -5.09 8.79 -15.55
N ARG A 112 -5.22 7.47 -15.60
CA ARG A 112 -5.06 6.65 -16.81
C ARG A 112 -6.32 5.86 -17.17
N ARG A 113 -7.50 6.31 -16.71
CA ARG A 113 -8.78 5.62 -16.95
C ARG A 113 -9.02 5.25 -18.42
N GLN A 114 -8.66 6.17 -19.33
CA GLN A 114 -8.90 6.05 -20.77
C GLN A 114 -8.14 4.88 -21.40
N GLU A 115 -6.98 4.52 -20.85
CA GLU A 115 -6.12 3.44 -21.37
C GLU A 115 -6.71 2.05 -21.06
N PHE A 116 -7.68 1.97 -20.14
CA PHE A 116 -8.24 0.70 -19.64
C PHE A 116 -9.74 0.53 -19.92
N ASP A 117 -10.41 1.53 -20.51
CA ASP A 117 -11.81 1.40 -20.97
C ASP A 117 -11.89 0.75 -22.37
N GLU A 118 -10.76 0.58 -23.10
CA GLU A 118 -10.71 -0.03 -24.45
C GLU A 118 -10.40 -1.55 -24.46
N THR A 119 -10.23 -2.18 -23.29
CA THR A 119 -9.91 -3.63 -23.14
C THR A 119 -10.87 -4.34 -22.20
#